data_AF-A0A3C0M888-F1
#
_entry.id   AF-A0A3C0M888-F1
#
_cell.length_a   1.000
_cell.length_b   1.000
_cell.length_c   1.000
_cell.angle_alpha   90.00
_cell.angle_beta   90.00
_cell.angle_gamma   90.00
#
_symmetry.space_group_name_H-M   'P 1'
#
loop_
_entity.id
_entity.type
_entity.pdbx_description
1 polymer ?
#
loop_
_entity_poly.entity_id
_entity_poly.type
_entity_poly.pdbx_seq_one_letter_code
_entity_poly.pdbx_strand_id
1 'polypeptide(L)'
;APGYSPLEAEQRLTVPIETAMGGLPGLDYVRSLSRYGLAQVTVVFKDGKDIYFARQLIGERLQEVRDQLPPGVSVEMGPIATGLGEIFM
;
A
#
# COMPACT_ATOMS: atom_id res chain seq x y z
N ALA A 1 13.19 -4.89 3.59
CA ALA A 1 13.84 -4.54 4.87
C ALA A 1 14.45 -5.80 5.49
N PRO A 2 15.77 -6.05 5.35
CA PRO A 2 16.38 -7.25 5.94
C PRO A 2 16.26 -7.22 7.46
N GLY A 3 15.73 -8.28 8.06
CA GLY A 3 15.78 -8.49 9.52
C GLY A 3 14.52 -8.13 10.32
N TYR A 4 13.46 -7.59 9.71
CA TYR A 4 12.18 -7.44 10.43
C TYR A 4 11.43 -8.76 10.52
N SER A 5 11.00 -9.10 11.74
CA SER A 5 9.97 -10.10 11.95
C SER A 5 8.66 -9.69 11.27
N PRO A 6 7.73 -10.62 10.99
CA PRO A 6 6.44 -10.29 10.40
C PRO A 6 5.67 -9.22 11.19
N LEU A 7 5.73 -9.29 12.53
CA LEU A 7 5.08 -8.31 13.41
C LEU A 7 5.71 -6.91 13.29
N GLU A 8 7.04 -6.83 13.22
CA GLU A 8 7.73 -5.54 13.04
C GLU A 8 7.47 -4.95 11.66
N ALA A 9 7.43 -5.80 10.61
CA ALA A 9 7.07 -5.37 9.27
C ALA A 9 5.64 -4.82 9.25
N GLU A 10 4.71 -5.49 9.92
CA GLU A 10 3.32 -5.03 10.03
C GLU A 10 3.23 -3.68 10.75
N GLN A 11 3.80 -3.57 11.95
CA GLN A 11 3.68 -2.35 12.76
C GLN A 11 4.43 -1.15 12.19
N ARG A 12 5.60 -1.37 11.57
CA ARG A 12 6.49 -0.28 11.12
C ARG A 12 6.33 0.08 9.65
N LEU A 13 5.80 -0.83 8.84
CA LEU A 13 5.66 -0.62 7.39
C LEU A 13 4.18 -0.62 7.00
N THR A 14 3.47 -1.71 7.30
CA THR A 14 2.10 -1.91 6.82
C THR A 14 1.13 -0.91 7.45
N VAL A 15 1.09 -0.82 8.78
CA VAL A 15 0.13 0.04 9.50
C VAL A 15 0.24 1.52 9.12
N PRO A 16 1.44 2.14 9.05
CA PRO A 16 1.57 3.53 8.58
C PRO A 16 1.06 3.73 7.15
N ILE A 17 1.37 2.80 6.24
CA ILE A 17 0.94 2.89 4.83
C ILE A 17 -0.59 2.76 4.75
N GLU A 18 -1.18 1.76 5.40
CA GLU A 18 -2.64 1.60 5.43
C GLU A 18 -3.36 2.82 5.99
N THR A 19 -2.84 3.37 7.08
CA THR A 19 -3.40 4.57 7.71
C THR A 19 -3.35 5.76 6.76
N ALA A 20 -2.25 5.94 6.02
CA ALA A 20 -2.11 7.00 5.03
C ALA A 20 -3.06 6.83 3.82
N MET A 21 -3.41 5.59 3.45
CA MET A 21 -4.40 5.32 2.39
C MET A 21 -5.85 5.49 2.87
N GLY A 22 -6.06 5.62 4.17
CA GLY A 22 -7.37 5.87 4.75
C GLY A 22 -8.02 7.14 4.23
N GLY A 23 -9.32 7.06 3.90
CA GLY A 23 -10.12 8.23 3.49
C GLY A 23 -9.90 8.68 2.04
N LEU A 24 -9.18 7.91 1.22
CA LEU A 24 -9.07 8.19 -0.21
C LEU A 24 -10.46 8.19 -0.89
N PRO A 25 -10.79 9.21 -1.72
CA PRO A 25 -12.07 9.28 -2.41
C PRO A 25 -12.35 8.04 -3.27
N GLY A 26 -13.45 7.35 -2.98
CA GLY A 26 -13.85 6.16 -3.73
C GLY A 26 -13.10 4.88 -3.34
N LEU A 27 -12.33 4.91 -2.25
CA LEU A 27 -11.82 3.70 -1.59
C LEU A 27 -13.00 2.76 -1.27
N ASP A 28 -12.83 1.48 -1.60
CA ASP A 28 -13.74 0.41 -1.22
C ASP A 28 -13.18 -0.31 0.01
N TYR A 29 -11.99 -0.88 -0.12
CA TYR A 29 -11.26 -1.47 1.01
C TYR A 29 -9.75 -1.47 0.78
N VAL A 30 -9.00 -1.66 1.87
CA VAL A 30 -7.55 -1.89 1.86
C VAL A 30 -7.30 -3.29 2.36
N ARG A 31 -6.38 -4.00 1.71
CA ARG A 31 -5.89 -5.30 2.14
C ARG A 31 -4.39 -5.26 2.22
N SER A 32 -3.81 -5.89 3.24
CA SER A 32 -2.37 -5.99 3.35
C SER A 32 -1.88 -7.40 3.64
N LEU A 33 -0.59 -7.59 3.37
CA LEU A 33 0.15 -8.81 3.66
C LEU A 33 1.54 -8.42 4.18
N SER A 34 1.86 -8.89 5.37
CA SER A 34 3.18 -8.70 6.00
C SER A 34 3.91 -10.04 6.08
N ARG A 35 5.12 -10.10 5.52
CA ARG A 35 6.03 -11.26 5.58
C ARG A 35 7.44 -10.77 5.91
N TYR A 36 8.35 -11.70 6.21
CA TYR A 36 9.75 -11.37 6.53
C TYR A 36 10.37 -10.39 5.52
N GLY A 37 10.57 -9.16 5.96
CA GLY A 37 11.16 -8.08 5.15
C GLY A 37 10.32 -7.56 3.98
N LEU A 38 9.04 -7.95 3.86
CA LEU A 38 8.10 -7.55 2.82
C LEU A 38 6.77 -7.10 3.42
N ALA A 39 6.30 -5.93 3.01
CA ALA A 39 4.95 -5.45 3.29
C ALA A 39 4.29 -5.10 1.94
N GLN A 40 3.12 -5.66 1.69
CA GLN A 40 2.31 -5.37 0.52
C GLN A 40 0.98 -4.79 0.97
N VAL A 41 0.58 -3.67 0.38
CA VAL A 41 -0.71 -3.01 0.61
C VAL A 41 -1.43 -2.87 -0.72
N THR A 42 -2.56 -3.55 -0.86
CA THR A 42 -3.49 -3.42 -1.99
C THR A 42 -4.59 -2.44 -1.59
N VAL A 43 -4.76 -1.38 -2.38
CA VAL A 43 -5.83 -0.39 -2.23
C VAL A 43 -6.86 -0.63 -3.32
N VAL A 44 -8.08 -1.00 -2.93
CA VAL A 44 -9.18 -1.29 -3.87
C VAL A 44 -10.15 -0.13 -3.90
N PHE A 45 -10.48 0.32 -5.11
CA PHE A 45 -11.44 1.39 -5.36
C PHE A 45 -12.72 0.81 -5.94
N LYS A 46 -13.82 1.55 -5.77
CA LYS A 46 -15.11 1.20 -6.38
C LYS A 46 -15.01 1.13 -7.91
N ASP A 47 -15.81 0.26 -8.53
CA ASP A 47 -15.90 0.14 -9.98
C ASP A 47 -16.23 1.48 -10.66
N GLY A 48 -15.67 1.68 -11.85
CA GLY A 48 -15.85 2.90 -12.64
C GLY A 48 -15.02 4.10 -12.15
N LYS A 49 -14.13 3.92 -11.16
CA LYS A 49 -13.17 4.94 -10.75
C LYS A 49 -12.02 5.07 -11.74
N ASP A 50 -11.58 6.30 -11.97
CA ASP A 50 -10.37 6.58 -12.74
C ASP A 50 -9.15 6.09 -11.96
N ILE A 51 -8.54 5.01 -12.46
CA ILE A 51 -7.39 4.38 -11.83
C ILE A 51 -6.15 5.28 -11.86
N TYR A 52 -6.02 6.17 -12.84
CA TYR A 52 -4.88 7.09 -12.91
C TYR A 52 -5.02 8.20 -11.86
N PHE A 53 -6.24 8.71 -11.65
CA PHE A 53 -6.53 9.62 -10.55
C PHE A 53 -6.28 8.96 -9.19
N ALA A 54 -6.73 7.72 -9.01
CA ALA A 54 -6.46 6.95 -7.80
C ALA A 54 -4.95 6.76 -7.56
N ARG A 55 -4.16 6.46 -8.59
CA ARG A 55 -2.70 6.38 -8.49
C ARG A 55 -2.06 7.70 -8.12
N GLN A 56 -2.53 8.82 -8.65
CA GLN A 56 -2.02 10.14 -8.27
C GLN A 56 -2.22 10.36 -6.76
N LEU A 57 -3.43 10.13 -6.26
CA LEU A 57 -3.74 10.27 -4.83
C LEU A 57 -2.89 9.35 -3.95
N ILE A 58 -2.72 8.09 -4.34
CA ILE A 58 -1.82 7.17 -3.64
C ILE A 58 -0.39 7.71 -3.64
N GLY A 59 0.08 8.24 -4.77
CA GLY A 59 1.40 8.84 -4.88
C GLY A 59 1.62 9.99 -3.90
N GLU A 60 0.63 10.87 -3.75
CA GLU A 60 0.63 11.96 -2.77
C GLU A 60 0.72 11.42 -1.33
N ARG A 61 -0.11 10.44 -0.97
CA ARG A 61 -0.07 9.78 0.36
C ARG A 61 1.24 9.05 0.64
N LEU A 62 1.82 8.40 -0.38
CA LEU A 62 3.11 7.74 -0.26
C LEU A 62 4.25 8.73 -0.02
N GLN A 63 4.18 9.93 -0.59
CA GLN A 63 5.14 10.98 -0.27
C GLN A 63 4.99 11.46 1.17
N GLU A 64 3.77 11.65 1.66
CA GLU A 64 3.49 12.06 3.04
C GLU A 64 3.97 11.03 4.09
N VAL A 65 3.82 9.74 3.79
CA VAL A 65 4.19 8.66 4.73
C VAL A 65 5.69 8.32 4.67
N ARG A 66 6.41 8.76 3.63
CA ARG A 66 7.82 8.40 3.40
C ARG A 66 8.72 8.78 4.59
N ASP A 67 8.44 9.90 5.22
CA ASP A 67 9.19 10.40 6.38
C ASP A 67 8.87 9.64 7.68
N GLN A 68 7.78 8.88 7.71
CA GLN A 68 7.36 8.06 8.84
C GLN A 68 7.92 6.63 8.77
N LEU A 69 8.45 6.25 7.60
CA LEU A 69 8.99 4.91 7.39
C LEU A 69 10.44 4.80 7.89
N PRO A 70 10.85 3.62 8.39
CA PRO A 70 12.23 3.40 8.80
C PRO A 70 13.24 3.68 7.67
N PRO A 71 14.45 4.16 8.00
CA PRO A 71 15.49 4.39 7.00
C PRO A 71 15.85 3.09 6.26
N GLY A 72 16.14 3.21 4.96
CA GLY A 72 16.50 2.07 4.12
C GLY A 72 15.32 1.23 3.61
N VAL A 73 14.08 1.64 3.89
CA VAL A 73 12.87 1.07 3.27
C VAL A 73 12.60 1.81 1.95
N SER A 74 12.53 1.05 0.85
CA SER A 74 12.01 1.54 -0.43
C SER A 74 10.53 1.19 -0.54
N VAL A 75 9.70 2.17 -0.86
CA VAL A 75 8.28 1.95 -1.18
C VAL A 75 8.04 2.35 -2.62
N GLU A 76 7.38 1.47 -3.36
CA GLU A 76 7.08 1.65 -4.77
C GLU A 76 5.63 1.28 -5.05
N MET A 77 5.02 1.99 -5.99
CA MET A 77 3.66 1.71 -6.42
C MET A 77 3.67 0.58 -7.44
N GLY A 78 3.00 -0.52 -7.11
CA GLY A 78 2.86 -1.67 -8.00
C GLY A 78 2.12 -1.35 -9.32
N PRO A 79 2.09 -2.31 -10.26
CA PRO A 79 1.34 -2.15 -11.52
C PRO A 79 -0.16 -1.99 -11.27
N ILE A 80 -0.88 -1.49 -12.27
CA ILE A 80 -2.35 -1.49 -12.23
C ILE A 80 -2.83 -2.93 -12.33
N ALA A 81 -3.67 -3.33 -11.38
CA ALA A 81 -4.31 -4.63 -11.34
C ALA A 81 -5.82 -4.48 -11.06
N THR A 82 -6.58 -5.49 -11.46
CA THR A 82 -7.99 -5.66 -11.09
C THR A 82 -8.13 -6.89 -10.19
N GLY A 83 -9.29 -7.07 -9.54
CA GLY A 83 -9.55 -8.26 -8.72
C GLY A 83 -9.39 -9.61 -9.46
N LEU A 84 -9.49 -9.63 -10.80
CA LEU A 84 -9.11 -10.81 -11.59
C LEU A 84 -7.59 -11.02 -11.63
N GLY A 85 -6.80 -9.95 -11.75
CA GLY A 85 -5.34 -10.01 -11.81
C GLY A 85 -4.68 -10.50 -10.52
N GLU A 86 -5.30 -10.28 -9.35
CA GLU A 86 -4.79 -10.80 -8.06
C GLU A 86 -4.96 -12.33 -7.90
N ILE A 87 -5.86 -12.98 -8.65
CA ILE A 87 -6.03 -14.45 -8.62
C ILE A 87 -4.99 -15.15 -9.50
N PHE A 88 -4.44 -14.45 -10.50
CA PHE A 88 -3.50 -15.01 -11.48
C PHE A 88 -2.02 -14.67 -11.21
N MET A 89 -1.70 -13.98 -10.11
CA MET A 89 -0.32 -13.68 -9.68
C MET A 89 0.16 -14.57 -8.54
#